data_AF-A0A920U150-F1
#
_entry.id   AF-A0A920U150-F1
#
_cell.length_a   1.000
_cell.length_b   1.000
_cell.length_c   1.000
_cell.angle_alpha   90.00
_cell.angle_beta   90.00
_cell.angle_gamma   90.00
#
_symmetry.space_group_name_H-M   'P 1'
#
loop_
_entity.id
_entity.type
_entity.pdbx_description
1 polymer ?
#
loop_
_entity_poly.entity_id
_entity_poly.type
_entity_poly.pdbx_seq_one_letter_code
_entity_poly.pdbx_strand_id
1 'polypeptide(L)'
;MADVSEPLRRFGQIVIDKLGSEADMGKLWGELGYTTGNGRDMTSIMYRMEGPPIHEQTLGSADAMLLRLLDGDESMGGTKEPYDPRIHFVLIRDAYIDANPGNAALHDWLDENLSVFDSVYAGDRPDS
;
A
#
# COMPACT_ATOMS: atom_id res chain seq x y z
N MET A 1 6.36 -5.94 -15.71
CA MET A 1 7.07 -5.30 -14.58
C MET A 1 7.73 -6.42 -13.79
N ALA A 2 8.93 -6.20 -13.25
CA ALA A 2 9.61 -7.22 -12.46
C ALA A 2 8.87 -7.39 -11.12
N ASP A 3 8.65 -8.63 -10.71
CA ASP A 3 8.06 -8.95 -9.41
C ASP A 3 9.07 -8.63 -8.31
N VAL A 4 8.78 -7.61 -7.52
CA VAL A 4 9.68 -7.07 -6.48
C VAL A 4 9.97 -8.07 -5.38
N SER A 5 9.11 -9.06 -5.17
CA SER A 5 9.26 -10.06 -4.12
C SER A 5 9.93 -11.35 -4.59
N GLU A 6 10.25 -11.45 -5.88
CA GLU A 6 10.93 -12.62 -6.45
C GLU A 6 12.27 -12.94 -5.77
N PRO A 7 13.15 -11.96 -5.47
CA PRO A 7 14.40 -12.25 -4.74
C PRO A 7 14.17 -12.84 -3.35
N LEU A 8 13.12 -12.39 -2.63
CA LEU A 8 12.78 -12.88 -1.29
C LEU A 8 12.19 -14.29 -1.33
N ARG A 9 11.28 -14.58 -2.27
CA ARG A 9 10.75 -15.93 -2.46
C ARG A 9 11.85 -16.91 -2.87
N ARG A 10 12.77 -16.47 -3.72
CA ARG A 10 13.92 -17.29 -4.11
C ARG A 10 14.84 -17.61 -2.93
N PHE A 11 15.10 -16.63 -2.06
CA PHE A 11 15.86 -16.86 -0.83
C PHE A 11 15.14 -17.87 0.09
N GLY A 12 13.83 -17.73 0.27
CA GLY A 12 13.02 -18.68 1.04
C GLY A 12 13.09 -20.10 0.48
N GLN A 13 13.00 -20.26 -0.84
CA GLN A 13 13.12 -21.57 -1.49
C GLN A 13 14.48 -22.23 -1.23
N ILE A 14 15.59 -21.46 -1.27
CA ILE A 14 16.93 -21.97 -0.96
C ILE A 14 17.00 -22.55 0.46
N VAL A 15 16.35 -21.89 1.43
CA VAL A 15 16.31 -22.36 2.82
C VAL A 15 15.49 -23.64 2.93
N ILE A 16 14.32 -23.71 2.28
CA ILE A 16 13.45 -24.90 2.26
C ILE A 16 14.20 -26.10 1.70
N ASP A 17 14.86 -25.93 0.55
CA ASP A 17 15.65 -26.98 -0.12
C ASP A 17 16.77 -27.48 0.80
N LYS A 18 17.46 -26.56 1.51
CA LYS A 18 18.54 -26.91 2.44
C LYS A 18 18.06 -27.75 3.62
N LEU A 19 16.82 -27.56 4.05
CA LEU A 19 16.18 -28.32 5.13
C LEU A 19 15.57 -29.64 4.65
N GLY A 20 15.59 -29.93 3.33
CA GLY A 20 15.05 -31.16 2.76
C GLY A 20 13.52 -31.23 2.79
N SER A 21 12.84 -30.08 2.83
CA SER A 21 11.38 -30.00 2.79
C SER A 21 10.88 -29.90 1.35
N GLU A 22 9.74 -30.53 1.06
CA GLU A 22 9.06 -30.45 -0.25
C GLU A 22 8.12 -29.23 -0.37
N ALA A 23 8.19 -28.29 0.58
CA ALA A 23 7.36 -27.10 0.54
C ALA A 23 7.74 -26.19 -0.65
N ASP A 24 6.76 -25.47 -1.18
CA ASP A 24 6.96 -24.48 -2.23
C ASP A 24 6.84 -23.07 -1.65
N MET A 25 7.88 -22.26 -1.79
CA MET A 25 7.89 -20.91 -1.23
C MET A 25 6.84 -20.02 -1.91
N GLY A 26 6.51 -20.24 -3.19
CA GLY A 26 5.45 -19.48 -3.86
C GLY A 26 4.07 -19.73 -3.23
N LYS A 27 3.75 -20.99 -2.92
CA LYS A 27 2.52 -21.39 -2.24
C LYS A 27 2.49 -20.87 -0.81
N LEU A 28 3.58 -21.05 -0.06
CA LEU A 28 3.71 -20.52 1.31
C LEU A 28 3.58 -18.99 1.34
N TRP A 29 4.11 -18.28 0.35
CA TRP A 29 3.97 -16.82 0.24
C TRP A 29 2.50 -16.39 0.22
N GLY A 30 1.68 -17.07 -0.58
CA GLY A 30 0.23 -16.82 -0.61
C GLY A 30 -0.50 -17.25 0.65
N GLU A 31 -0.13 -18.38 1.25
CA GLU A 31 -0.71 -18.86 2.52
C GLU A 31 -0.43 -17.90 3.70
N LEU A 32 0.72 -17.22 3.66
CA LEU A 32 1.10 -16.17 4.61
C LEU A 32 0.40 -14.83 4.31
N GLY A 33 -0.45 -14.76 3.29
CA GLY A 33 -1.23 -13.58 2.94
C GLY A 33 -0.46 -12.53 2.14
N TYR A 34 0.73 -12.84 1.61
CA TYR A 34 1.47 -11.91 0.76
C TYR A 34 0.99 -11.98 -0.69
N THR A 35 0.58 -10.83 -1.24
CA THR A 35 0.18 -10.68 -2.65
C THR A 35 1.08 -9.66 -3.32
N THR A 36 1.93 -10.11 -4.25
CA THR A 36 2.70 -9.22 -5.11
C THR A 36 2.51 -9.63 -6.56
N GLY A 37 1.53 -9.01 -7.23
CA GLY A 37 1.30 -9.13 -8.66
C GLY A 37 1.91 -8.00 -9.49
N ASN A 38 1.63 -8.05 -10.80
CA ASN A 38 2.08 -7.07 -11.80
C ASN A 38 1.54 -5.66 -11.51
N GLY A 39 2.35 -4.76 -10.95
CA GLY A 39 2.26 -3.29 -11.06
C GLY A 39 1.02 -2.58 -10.51
N ARG A 40 -0.09 -3.28 -10.32
CA ARG A 40 -1.32 -2.83 -9.64
C ARG A 40 -1.30 -3.16 -8.14
N ASP A 41 -0.47 -4.11 -7.73
CA ASP A 41 -0.20 -4.46 -6.32
C ASP A 41 1.03 -3.71 -5.79
N MET A 42 1.05 -2.39 -5.93
CA MET A 42 2.04 -1.54 -5.23
C MET A 42 1.79 -1.49 -3.71
N THR A 43 0.74 -2.18 -3.24
CA THR A 43 0.34 -2.32 -1.84
C THR A 43 0.77 -3.70 -1.30
N SER A 44 2.08 -3.96 -1.26
CA SER A 44 2.56 -5.16 -0.57
C SER A 44 2.44 -4.96 0.95
N ILE A 45 1.43 -5.58 1.54
CA ILE A 45 1.32 -5.67 3.00
C ILE A 45 2.34 -6.70 3.47
N MET A 46 3.38 -6.25 4.17
CA MET A 46 4.33 -7.17 4.80
C MET A 46 3.92 -7.44 6.24
N TYR A 47 3.45 -8.64 6.55
CA TYR A 47 3.29 -9.06 7.95
C TYR A 47 4.65 -9.16 8.64
N ARG A 48 4.80 -8.55 9.82
CA ARG A 48 5.98 -8.81 10.65
C ARG A 48 5.89 -10.22 11.23
N MET A 49 7.05 -10.87 11.43
CA MET A 49 7.14 -12.09 12.25
C MET A 49 6.61 -11.85 13.69
N GLU A 50 6.68 -10.59 14.16
CA GLU A 50 6.08 -10.11 15.41
C GLU A 50 5.72 -8.62 15.27
N GLY A 51 4.51 -8.21 15.67
CA GLY A 51 4.01 -6.84 15.58
C GLY A 51 3.14 -6.53 14.36
N PRO A 52 2.66 -5.28 14.21
CA PRO A 52 1.69 -4.92 13.16
C PRO A 52 2.29 -4.94 11.75
N PRO A 53 1.47 -5.11 10.70
CA PRO A 53 1.90 -5.11 9.30
C PRO A 53 2.68 -3.84 8.90
N ILE A 54 3.59 -3.97 7.92
CA ILE A 54 4.36 -2.89 7.31
C ILE A 54 3.84 -2.63 5.90
N HIS A 55 3.49 -1.37 5.64
CA HIS A 55 3.05 -0.85 4.35
C HIS A 55 4.18 -0.05 3.68
N GLU A 56 5.23 -0.73 3.21
CA GLU A 56 6.55 -0.11 2.93
C GLU A 56 6.58 0.76 1.66
N GLN A 57 5.95 0.34 0.56
CA GLN A 57 5.85 1.17 -0.68
C GLN A 57 4.65 2.14 -0.66
N THR A 58 3.62 1.79 0.10
CA THR A 58 2.37 2.52 0.23
C THR A 58 2.58 3.90 0.88
N LEU A 59 3.32 3.95 1.99
CA LEU A 59 3.51 5.18 2.75
C LEU A 59 4.44 6.17 2.05
N GLY A 60 5.54 5.72 1.45
CA GLY A 60 6.49 6.64 0.79
C GLY A 60 5.90 7.34 -0.44
N SER A 61 5.10 6.63 -1.25
CA SER A 61 4.45 7.22 -2.42
C SER A 61 3.23 8.06 -2.07
N ALA A 62 2.47 7.66 -1.06
CA ALA A 62 1.32 8.40 -0.57
C ALA A 62 1.73 9.68 0.20
N ASP A 63 2.79 9.64 0.99
CA ASP A 63 3.33 10.81 1.71
C ASP A 63 3.84 11.87 0.72
N ALA A 64 4.63 11.45 -0.28
CA ALA A 64 5.08 12.34 -1.34
C ALA A 64 3.92 12.96 -2.15
N MET A 65 2.77 12.28 -2.23
CA MET A 65 1.58 12.86 -2.86
C MET A 65 0.86 13.84 -1.93
N LEU A 66 0.66 13.49 -0.65
CA LEU A 66 0.05 14.40 0.33
C LEU A 66 0.79 15.73 0.39
N LEU A 67 2.13 15.70 0.39
CA LEU A 67 2.95 16.91 0.36
C LEU A 67 2.66 17.77 -0.89
N ARG A 68 2.44 17.16 -2.06
CA ARG A 68 2.10 17.89 -3.29
C ARG A 68 0.69 18.48 -3.27
N LEU A 69 -0.26 17.75 -2.69
CA LEU A 69 -1.62 18.25 -2.49
C LEU A 69 -1.62 19.48 -1.56
N LEU A 70 -0.82 19.43 -0.48
CA LEU A 70 -0.64 20.58 0.41
C LEU A 70 0.00 21.77 -0.30
N ASP A 71 0.89 21.52 -1.26
CA ASP A 71 1.49 22.56 -2.11
C ASP A 71 0.56 23.03 -3.26
N GLY A 72 -0.63 22.44 -3.40
CA GLY A 72 -1.60 22.79 -4.44
C GLY A 72 -1.23 22.32 -5.85
N ASP A 73 -0.28 21.39 -5.99
CA ASP A 73 0.21 20.88 -7.28
C ASP A 73 -0.15 19.41 -7.49
N GLU A 74 -1.36 19.17 -8.01
CA GLU A 74 -1.82 17.83 -8.39
C GLU A 74 -1.15 17.31 -9.68
N SER A 75 -0.45 18.17 -10.42
CA SER A 75 0.00 17.95 -11.80
C SER A 75 1.51 17.68 -11.93
N MET A 76 2.25 17.73 -10.83
CA MET A 76 3.72 17.63 -10.85
C MET A 76 4.34 18.67 -11.80
N GLY A 77 3.99 19.94 -11.62
CA GLY A 77 4.41 21.03 -12.49
C GLY A 77 3.94 20.87 -13.94
N GLY A 78 2.75 20.29 -14.15
CA GLY A 78 2.16 20.04 -15.47
C GLY A 78 2.76 18.87 -16.25
N THR A 79 3.58 18.04 -15.62
CA THR A 79 4.21 16.87 -16.28
C THR A 79 3.40 15.59 -16.18
N LYS A 80 2.35 15.58 -15.34
CA LYS A 80 1.42 14.48 -15.18
C LYS A 80 -0.01 15.00 -15.16
N GLU A 81 -0.92 14.21 -15.70
CA GLU A 81 -2.34 14.52 -15.58
C GLU A 81 -2.79 14.45 -14.11
N PRO A 82 -3.70 15.35 -13.68
CA PRO A 82 -4.25 15.34 -12.33
C PRO A 82 -4.94 13.99 -12.07
N TYR A 83 -4.37 13.20 -11.17
CA TYR A 83 -4.92 11.89 -10.82
C TYR A 83 -5.69 11.94 -9.50
N ASP A 84 -6.52 10.94 -9.25
CA ASP A 84 -7.37 10.89 -8.06
C ASP A 84 -6.54 10.60 -6.78
N PRO A 85 -6.41 11.56 -5.85
CA PRO A 85 -5.64 11.38 -4.63
C PRO A 85 -6.27 10.42 -3.64
N ARG A 86 -7.57 10.09 -3.79
CA ARG A 86 -8.30 9.24 -2.84
C ARG A 86 -7.62 7.89 -2.62
N ILE A 87 -7.01 7.35 -3.68
CA ILE A 87 -6.29 6.07 -3.58
C ILE A 87 -5.16 6.15 -2.55
N HIS A 88 -4.41 7.24 -2.48
CA HIS A 88 -3.33 7.39 -1.51
C HIS A 88 -3.82 7.63 -0.09
N PHE A 89 -4.94 8.33 0.06
CA PHE A 89 -5.54 8.53 1.38
C PHE A 89 -6.05 7.22 1.97
N VAL A 90 -6.75 6.40 1.17
CA VAL A 90 -7.21 5.05 1.58
C VAL A 90 -6.02 4.17 1.98
N LEU A 91 -4.96 4.20 1.18
CA LEU A 91 -3.73 3.47 1.42
C LEU A 91 -3.02 3.86 2.73
N ILE A 92 -2.96 5.16 3.05
CA ILE A 92 -2.43 5.64 4.33
C ILE A 92 -3.35 5.22 5.48
N ARG A 93 -4.67 5.44 5.33
CA ARG A 93 -5.67 5.07 6.33
C ARG A 93 -5.54 3.61 6.74
N ASP A 94 -5.52 2.69 5.78
CA ASP A 94 -5.44 1.26 6.04
C ASP A 94 -4.16 0.91 6.80
N ALA A 95 -3.03 1.52 6.43
CA ALA A 95 -1.77 1.36 7.16
C ALA A 95 -1.83 1.83 8.61
N TYR A 96 -2.48 2.96 8.89
CA TYR A 96 -2.64 3.47 10.25
C TYR A 96 -3.63 2.64 11.08
N ILE A 97 -4.70 2.14 10.48
CA ILE A 97 -5.68 1.24 11.12
C ILE A 97 -5.00 -0.06 11.53
N ASP A 98 -4.28 -0.71 10.61
CA ASP A 98 -3.56 -1.97 10.84
C ASP A 98 -2.48 -1.82 11.93
N ALA A 99 -1.80 -0.68 11.96
CA ALA A 99 -0.80 -0.38 12.99
C ALA A 99 -1.40 -0.11 14.37
N ASN A 100 -2.68 0.25 14.45
CA ASN A 100 -3.35 0.68 15.68
C ASN A 100 -4.75 0.03 15.83
N PRO A 101 -4.85 -1.31 15.89
CA PRO A 101 -6.14 -2.01 15.76
C PRO A 101 -7.14 -1.73 16.89
N GLY A 102 -6.67 -1.28 18.06
CA GLY A 102 -7.51 -0.96 19.21
C GLY A 102 -7.87 0.53 19.38
N ASN A 103 -7.41 1.41 18.49
CA ASN A 103 -7.59 2.85 18.64
C ASN A 103 -8.82 3.34 17.87
N ALA A 104 -10.01 3.14 18.46
CA ALA A 104 -11.28 3.52 17.84
C ALA A 104 -11.34 5.02 17.47
N ALA A 105 -10.81 5.91 18.31
CA ALA A 105 -10.81 7.35 18.03
C ALA A 105 -9.97 7.71 16.79
N LEU A 106 -8.86 7.00 16.55
CA LEU A 106 -8.07 7.16 15.33
C LEU A 106 -8.82 6.64 14.11
N HIS A 107 -9.49 5.49 14.24
CA HIS A 107 -10.26 4.89 13.14
C HIS A 107 -11.39 5.82 12.72
N ASP A 108 -12.18 6.29 13.70
CA ASP A 108 -13.27 7.24 13.48
C ASP A 108 -12.75 8.53 12.81
N TRP A 109 -11.63 9.08 13.30
CA TRP A 109 -11.02 10.26 12.69
C TRP A 109 -10.59 10.02 11.24
N LEU A 110 -9.98 8.88 10.93
CA LEU A 110 -9.57 8.55 9.55
C LEU A 110 -10.78 8.39 8.62
N ASP A 111 -11.86 7.77 9.10
CA ASP A 111 -13.10 7.59 8.36
C ASP A 111 -13.82 8.91 8.09
N GLU A 112 -13.88 9.79 9.10
CA GLU A 112 -14.43 11.15 8.95
C GLU A 112 -13.65 11.96 7.91
N ASN A 113 -12.32 11.91 7.95
CA ASN A 113 -11.48 12.61 6.98
C ASN A 113 -11.62 12.03 5.56
N LEU A 114 -11.77 10.70 5.42
CA LEU A 114 -12.05 10.09 4.12
C LEU A 114 -13.36 10.62 3.54
N SER A 115 -14.41 10.76 4.36
CA SER A 115 -15.69 11.32 3.92
C SER A 115 -15.57 12.78 3.44
N VAL A 116 -14.78 13.60 4.15
CA VAL A 116 -14.48 14.97 3.70
C VAL A 116 -13.76 14.93 2.35
N PHE A 117 -12.76 14.07 2.22
CA PHE A 117 -11.97 13.93 1.00
C PHE A 117 -12.84 13.49 -0.20
N ASP A 118 -13.72 12.52 0.01
CA ASP A 118 -14.70 12.10 -0.99
C ASP A 118 -15.62 13.24 -1.42
N SER A 119 -16.05 14.10 -0.48
CA SER A 119 -16.90 15.26 -0.80
C SER A 119 -16.19 16.32 -1.64
N VAL A 120 -14.90 16.57 -1.37
CA VAL A 120 -14.07 17.52 -2.13
C VAL A 120 -13.85 17.02 -3.56
N TYR A 121 -13.66 15.71 -3.72
CA TYR A 121 -13.38 15.09 -5.01
C TYR A 121 -14.60 14.44 -5.68
N ALA A 122 -15.81 14.79 -5.25
CA ALA A 122 -17.08 14.26 -5.79
C ALA A 122 -17.49 14.86 -7.15
N GLY A 123 -16.86 15.95 -7.59
CA GLY A 123 -17.17 16.60 -8.87
C GLY A 123 -16.63 15.84 -10.09
N ASP A 124 -17.27 16.05 -11.25
CA ASP A 124 -16.74 15.59 -12.54
C ASP A 124 -15.38 16.24 -12.78
N ARG A 125 -14.35 15.42 -12.96
CA ARG A 125 -13.01 15.89 -13.29
C ARG A 125 -12.93 16.21 -14.78
N PRO A 126 -12.19 17.25 -15.19
CA PRO A 126 -11.89 17.45 -16.59
C PRO A 126 -11.17 16.19 -17.12
N ASP A 127 -11.73 15.55 -18.14
CA ASP A 127 -11.00 14.56 -18.92
C ASP A 127 -9.88 15.27 -19.67
N SER A 128 -8.63 14.98 -19.31
CA SER A 128 -7.47 14.91 -20.21
C SER A 128 -6.29 14.42 -19.42
#